data_AF-A0A2W4LRV2-F1
#
_entry.id   AF-A0A2W4LRV2-F1
#
_cell.length_a   1.000
_cell.length_b   1.000
_cell.length_c   1.000
_cell.angle_alpha   90.00
_cell.angle_beta   90.00
_cell.angle_gamma   90.00
#
_symmetry.space_group_name_H-M   'P 1'
#
loop_
_entity.id
_entity.type
_entity.pdbx_description
1 polymer ?
#
loop_
_entity_poly.entity_id
_entity_poly.type
_entity_poly.pdbx_seq_one_letter_code
_entity_poly.pdbx_strand_id
1 'polypeptide(L)'
;MRRLLDELTDTIAAFVDQNDALTLVVAADDTTMIVLAKTLEGLDEQNGADVFLMFPDEAGPPDAYVASLVARFEAQRTQLNELLAERGKPPWPELPPPCYDPRLPPAARLHAAIGYVREQMPQDGDHRLVVALLPLSIRDPAGYAQIVATFVPNGPIQPWMRGTRILVRDDRSAPFLIPALRNAEAPGVLIYEQTSPFRRSKPRSGRRRSIPKCRSDCGCKP
;
A
#
# COMPACT_ATOMS: atom_id res chain seq x y z
N MET A 1 6.32 7.17 20.42
CA MET A 1 6.44 5.97 19.56
C MET A 1 5.37 4.93 19.88
N ARG A 2 5.21 4.46 21.13
CA ARG A 2 4.20 3.45 21.49
C ARG A 2 2.79 3.72 20.98
N ARG A 3 2.23 4.91 21.25
CA ARG A 3 0.90 5.31 20.75
C ARG A 3 0.75 5.27 19.21
N LEU A 4 1.83 5.56 18.48
CA LEU A 4 1.81 5.53 17.01
C LEU A 4 1.88 4.10 16.47
N LEU A 5 2.65 3.24 17.14
CA LEU A 5 2.65 1.80 16.89
C LEU A 5 1.24 1.26 17.11
N ASP A 6 0.66 1.52 18.28
CA ASP A 6 -0.68 1.04 18.64
C ASP A 6 -1.74 1.50 17.62
N GLU A 7 -1.75 2.79 17.25
CA GLU A 7 -2.70 3.33 16.27
C GLU A 7 -2.54 2.71 14.87
N LEU A 8 -1.30 2.52 14.41
CA LEU A 8 -1.05 1.91 13.10
C LEU A 8 -1.40 0.40 13.14
N THR A 9 -1.06 -0.29 14.22
CA THR A 9 -1.44 -1.70 14.42
C THR A 9 -2.96 -1.86 14.43
N ASP A 10 -3.68 -1.05 15.20
CA ASP A 10 -5.15 -1.07 15.23
C ASP A 10 -5.75 -0.79 13.84
N THR A 11 -5.15 0.15 13.10
CA THR A 11 -5.61 0.48 11.74
C THR A 11 -5.41 -0.68 10.77
N ILE A 12 -4.23 -1.31 10.77
CA ILE A 12 -3.94 -2.43 9.87
C ILE A 12 -4.78 -3.64 10.26
N ALA A 13 -4.90 -3.96 11.54
CA ALA A 13 -5.74 -5.05 12.03
C ALA A 13 -7.20 -4.85 11.60
N ALA A 14 -7.76 -3.66 11.84
CA ALA A 14 -9.11 -3.33 11.41
C ALA A 14 -9.28 -3.41 9.88
N PHE A 15 -8.27 -3.00 9.10
CA PHE A 15 -8.28 -3.13 7.64
C PHE A 15 -8.21 -4.59 7.18
N VAL A 16 -7.44 -5.44 7.86
CA VAL A 16 -7.37 -6.86 7.55
C VAL A 16 -8.73 -7.52 7.83
N ASP A 17 -9.34 -7.22 8.98
CA ASP A 17 -10.59 -7.84 9.43
C ASP A 17 -11.87 -7.42 8.67
N GLN A 18 -11.95 -6.17 8.22
CA GLN A 18 -13.10 -5.68 7.45
C GLN A 18 -13.20 -6.31 6.05
N ASN A 19 -14.37 -6.29 5.39
CA ASN A 19 -14.63 -6.91 4.06
C ASN A 19 -14.97 -5.95 2.91
N ASP A 20 -14.97 -4.64 3.17
CA ASP A 20 -15.48 -3.60 2.27
C ASP A 20 -14.40 -3.01 1.36
N ALA A 21 -13.20 -2.76 1.91
CA ALA A 21 -12.07 -2.18 1.20
C ALA A 21 -11.05 -3.25 0.81
N LEU A 22 -10.63 -3.22 -0.45
CA LEU A 22 -9.59 -4.12 -0.96
C LEU A 22 -8.19 -3.58 -0.67
N THR A 23 -8.02 -2.27 -0.73
CA THR A 23 -6.69 -1.64 -0.74
C THR A 23 -6.56 -0.60 0.37
N LEU A 24 -5.47 -0.67 1.13
CA LEU A 24 -5.05 0.35 2.08
C LEU A 24 -3.74 0.99 1.60
N VAL A 25 -3.77 2.30 1.39
CA VAL A 25 -2.61 3.09 0.99
C VAL A 25 -2.06 3.78 2.23
N VAL A 26 -0.78 3.56 2.51
CA VAL A 26 -0.10 4.13 3.67
C VAL A 26 0.93 5.15 3.22
N ALA A 27 0.78 6.40 3.65
CA ALA A 27 1.82 7.40 3.50
C ALA A 27 2.97 7.11 4.47
N ALA A 28 4.07 6.55 3.97
CA ALA A 28 5.20 6.11 4.79
C ALA A 28 6.53 6.73 4.35
N ASP A 29 7.23 7.27 5.34
CA ASP A 29 8.67 7.49 5.31
C ASP A 29 9.41 6.23 5.81
N ASP A 30 10.73 6.22 5.74
CA ASP A 30 11.53 5.05 6.11
C ASP A 30 11.34 4.61 7.57
N THR A 31 11.04 5.56 8.47
CA THR A 31 10.75 5.23 9.88
C THR A 31 9.40 4.54 10.00
N THR A 32 8.39 5.04 9.28
CA THR A 32 7.06 4.43 9.21
C THR A 32 7.13 3.03 8.59
N MET A 33 8.01 2.81 7.61
CA MET A 33 8.21 1.50 6.98
C MET A 33 8.70 0.43 7.95
N ILE A 34 9.63 0.77 8.86
CA ILE A 34 10.09 -0.16 9.91
C ILE A 34 8.92 -0.56 10.81
N VAL A 35 8.08 0.41 11.18
CA VAL A 35 6.90 0.17 12.00
C VAL A 35 5.87 -0.70 11.27
N LEU A 36 5.62 -0.43 9.99
CA LEU A 36 4.73 -1.23 9.15
C LEU A 36 5.20 -2.68 9.06
N ALA A 37 6.48 -2.90 8.80
CA ALA A 37 7.04 -4.24 8.70
C ALA A 37 6.87 -5.02 10.01
N LYS A 38 7.22 -4.41 11.15
CA LYS A 38 7.06 -5.03 12.47
C LYS A 38 5.60 -5.31 12.83
N THR A 39 4.69 -4.42 12.41
CA THR A 39 3.26 -4.61 12.64
C THR A 39 2.73 -5.80 11.85
N LEU A 40 3.10 -5.93 10.58
CA LEU A 40 2.68 -7.04 9.73
C LEU A 40 3.27 -8.37 10.21
N GLU A 41 4.55 -8.40 10.59
CA GLU A 41 5.18 -9.58 11.22
C GLU A 41 4.40 -10.01 12.48
N GLY A 42 4.07 -9.04 13.36
CA GLY A 42 3.31 -9.33 14.58
C GLY A 42 1.89 -9.84 14.32
N LEU A 43 1.24 -9.38 13.24
CA LEU A 43 -0.08 -9.87 12.83
C LEU A 43 0.00 -11.28 12.23
N ASP A 44 1.02 -11.57 11.42
CA ASP A 44 1.29 -12.90 10.85
C ASP A 44 1.53 -13.93 11.96
N GLU A 45 2.29 -13.57 12.99
CA GLU A 45 2.55 -14.43 14.16
C GLU A 45 1.28 -14.70 15.01
N GLN A 46 0.37 -13.72 15.09
CA GLN A 46 -0.87 -13.83 15.88
C GLN A 46 -1.96 -14.59 15.14
N ASN A 47 -2.04 -14.42 13.82
CA ASN A 47 -3.09 -14.97 12.97
C ASN A 47 -2.56 -16.11 12.10
N GLY A 48 -2.33 -17.29 12.71
CA GLY A 48 -1.85 -18.46 11.96
C GLY A 48 -2.80 -19.02 10.89
N ALA A 49 -3.98 -18.41 10.70
CA ALA A 49 -4.93 -18.73 9.64
C ALA A 49 -4.77 -17.84 8.39
N ASP A 50 -4.27 -16.62 8.56
CA ASP A 50 -4.04 -15.67 7.49
C ASP A 50 -2.65 -15.86 6.89
N VAL A 51 -2.45 -15.37 5.67
CA VAL A 51 -1.16 -15.43 4.97
C VAL A 51 -0.72 -14.02 4.64
N PHE A 52 0.42 -13.61 5.20
CA PHE A 52 1.02 -12.30 4.94
C PHE A 52 2.19 -12.43 3.97
N LEU A 53 2.13 -11.66 2.88
CA LEU A 53 3.17 -11.60 1.86
C LEU A 53 3.72 -10.19 1.79
N MET A 54 4.98 -10.04 2.19
CA MET A 54 5.64 -8.73 2.23
C MET A 54 6.69 -8.60 1.14
N PHE A 55 6.57 -7.52 0.37
CA PHE A 55 7.43 -7.23 -0.77
C PHE A 55 8.16 -5.90 -0.57
N PRO A 56 9.41 -5.94 -0.05
CA PRO A 56 10.24 -4.75 0.14
C PRO A 56 11.02 -4.33 -1.12
N ASP A 57 10.88 -5.06 -2.23
CA ASP A 57 11.65 -4.88 -3.46
C ASP A 57 11.55 -3.46 -4.00
N GLU A 58 12.63 -2.96 -4.61
CA GLU A 58 12.67 -1.61 -5.15
C GLU A 58 11.67 -1.46 -6.31
N ALA A 59 10.79 -0.45 -6.23
CA ALA A 59 9.83 -0.13 -7.28
C ALA A 59 10.52 0.70 -8.38
N GLY A 60 11.23 0.01 -9.26
CA GLY A 60 11.77 0.53 -10.52
C GLY A 60 10.81 0.32 -11.70
N PRO A 61 11.33 0.09 -12.93
CA PRO A 61 10.50 -0.19 -14.10
C PRO A 61 9.49 -1.33 -13.83
N PRO A 62 8.22 -1.21 -14.24
CA PRO A 62 7.15 -2.16 -13.91
C PRO A 62 7.48 -3.63 -14.17
N ASP A 63 8.07 -3.94 -15.32
CA ASP A 63 8.41 -5.31 -15.69
C ASP A 63 9.47 -5.91 -14.77
N ALA A 64 10.48 -5.12 -14.41
CA ALA A 64 11.56 -5.53 -13.51
C ALA A 64 11.04 -5.68 -12.08
N TYR A 65 10.23 -4.72 -11.61
CA TYR A 65 9.64 -4.77 -10.28
C TYR A 65 8.78 -6.03 -10.12
N VAL A 66 7.83 -6.29 -11.03
CA VAL A 66 6.99 -7.49 -10.96
C VAL A 66 7.81 -8.78 -11.10
N ALA A 67 8.83 -8.80 -11.95
CA ALA A 67 9.73 -9.97 -12.03
C ALA A 67 10.43 -10.25 -10.69
N SER A 68 10.86 -9.22 -9.97
CA SER A 68 11.41 -9.36 -8.61
C SER A 68 10.37 -9.89 -7.61
N LEU A 69 9.12 -9.40 -7.68
CA LEU A 69 8.04 -9.91 -6.84
C LEU A 69 7.79 -11.41 -7.09
N VAL A 70 7.66 -11.82 -8.36
CA VAL A 70 7.44 -13.22 -8.75
C VAL A 70 8.63 -14.10 -8.33
N ALA A 71 9.86 -13.62 -8.47
CA ALA A 71 11.04 -14.34 -7.99
C ALA A 71 11.04 -14.53 -6.46
N ARG A 72 10.59 -13.52 -5.70
CA ARG A 72 10.44 -13.63 -4.24
C ARG A 72 9.35 -14.64 -3.86
N PHE A 73 8.22 -14.63 -4.56
CA PHE A 73 7.17 -15.62 -4.39
C PHE A 73 7.70 -17.05 -4.58
N GLU A 74 8.44 -17.28 -5.67
CA GLU A 74 9.00 -18.59 -5.97
C GLU A 74 10.00 -19.03 -4.87
N ALA A 75 10.85 -18.11 -4.39
CA ALA A 75 11.76 -18.40 -3.29
C ALA A 75 11.03 -18.77 -1.98
N GLN A 76 9.95 -18.05 -1.64
CA GLN A 76 9.11 -18.37 -0.48
C GLN A 76 8.43 -19.72 -0.64
N ARG A 77 7.94 -20.05 -1.85
CA ARG A 77 7.33 -21.33 -2.17
C ARG A 77 8.34 -22.49 -2.00
N THR A 78 9.58 -22.32 -2.47
CA THR A 78 10.64 -23.31 -2.27
C THR A 78 10.86 -23.59 -0.78
N GLN A 79 11.01 -22.55 0.04
CA GLN A 79 11.18 -22.68 1.49
C GLN A 79 9.97 -23.34 2.16
N LEU A 80 8.75 -22.97 1.77
CA LEU A 80 7.53 -23.60 2.27
C LEU A 80 7.48 -25.09 1.93
N ASN A 81 7.86 -25.46 0.71
CA ASN A 81 7.86 -26.85 0.28
C ASN A 81 8.88 -27.72 1.02
N GLU A 82 10.03 -27.15 1.42
CA GLU A 82 10.99 -27.83 2.30
C GLU A 82 10.33 -28.13 3.66
N LEU A 83 9.65 -27.15 4.27
CA LEU A 83 8.92 -27.33 5.53
C LEU A 83 7.75 -28.32 5.42
N LEU A 84 7.05 -28.35 4.28
CA LEU A 84 5.97 -29.31 4.02
C LEU A 84 6.53 -30.74 3.89
N ALA A 85 7.68 -30.90 3.24
CA ALA A 85 8.36 -32.18 3.11
C ALA A 85 8.78 -32.75 4.47
N GLU A 86 9.35 -31.92 5.35
CA GLU A 86 9.68 -32.31 6.74
C GLU A 86 8.45 -32.78 7.54
N ARG A 87 7.28 -32.24 7.21
CA ARG A 87 5.98 -32.58 7.83
C ARG A 87 5.22 -33.68 7.10
N GLY A 88 5.80 -34.29 6.06
CA GLY A 88 5.16 -35.33 5.25
C GLY A 88 3.92 -34.86 4.48
N LYS A 89 3.80 -33.54 4.22
CA LYS A 89 2.69 -32.94 3.46
C LYS A 89 3.07 -32.79 1.98
N PRO A 90 2.09 -32.83 1.06
CA PRO A 90 2.37 -32.59 -0.35
C PRO A 90 2.89 -31.16 -0.57
N PRO A 91 3.82 -30.96 -1.51
CA PRO A 91 4.30 -29.63 -1.84
C PRO A 91 3.21 -28.82 -2.55
N TRP A 92 3.31 -27.50 -2.43
CA TRP A 92 2.55 -26.59 -3.29
C TRP A 92 2.98 -26.75 -4.76
N PRO A 93 2.01 -26.67 -5.70
CA PRO A 93 2.29 -26.78 -7.13
C PRO A 93 3.24 -25.66 -7.60
N GLU A 94 3.77 -25.78 -8.81
CA GLU A 94 4.60 -24.70 -9.38
C GLU A 94 3.75 -23.44 -9.68
N LEU A 95 4.40 -22.27 -9.68
CA LEU A 95 3.74 -21.05 -10.12
C LEU A 95 3.28 -21.18 -11.58
N PRO A 96 2.08 -20.69 -11.92
CA PRO A 96 1.50 -20.90 -13.23
C PRO A 96 2.28 -20.10 -14.29
N PRO A 97 2.38 -20.60 -15.54
CA PRO A 97 3.15 -19.96 -16.62
C PRO A 97 2.88 -18.45 -16.84
N PRO A 98 1.64 -17.93 -16.70
CA PRO A 98 1.36 -16.51 -16.80
C PRO A 98 2.16 -15.62 -15.84
N CYS A 99 2.66 -16.13 -14.71
CA CYS A 99 3.51 -15.35 -13.81
C CYS A 99 4.84 -14.94 -14.47
N TYR A 100 5.31 -15.75 -15.42
CA TYR A 100 6.62 -15.62 -16.04
C TYR A 100 6.57 -15.07 -17.48
N ASP A 101 5.39 -14.96 -18.09
CA ASP A 101 5.27 -14.59 -19.51
C ASP A 101 5.54 -13.08 -19.72
N PRO A 102 6.70 -12.68 -20.30
CA PRO A 102 7.03 -11.27 -20.50
C PRO A 102 6.14 -10.57 -21.52
N ARG A 103 5.31 -11.31 -22.27
CA ARG A 103 4.34 -10.74 -23.22
C ARG A 103 3.11 -10.20 -22.50
N LEU A 104 2.88 -10.62 -21.25
CA LEU A 104 1.77 -10.14 -20.44
C LEU A 104 2.14 -8.84 -19.72
N PRO A 105 1.18 -7.90 -19.56
CA PRO A 105 1.38 -6.71 -18.75
C PRO A 105 1.84 -7.08 -17.33
N PRO A 106 2.74 -6.29 -16.70
CA PRO A 106 3.22 -6.55 -15.34
C PRO A 106 2.11 -6.85 -14.34
N ALA A 107 1.05 -6.04 -14.34
CA ALA A 107 -0.07 -6.25 -13.42
C ALA A 107 -0.79 -7.59 -13.64
N ALA A 108 -0.93 -8.06 -14.88
CA ALA A 108 -1.56 -9.35 -15.18
C ALA A 108 -0.73 -10.51 -14.62
N ARG A 109 0.60 -10.42 -14.67
CA ARG A 109 1.51 -11.40 -14.07
C ARG A 109 1.40 -11.42 -12.55
N LEU A 110 1.32 -10.24 -11.93
CA LEU A 110 1.14 -10.12 -10.48
C LEU A 110 -0.23 -10.65 -10.03
N HIS A 111 -1.30 -10.39 -10.80
CA HIS A 111 -2.63 -10.95 -10.53
C HIS A 111 -2.62 -12.48 -10.61
N ALA A 112 -1.91 -13.06 -11.59
CA ALA A 112 -1.75 -14.51 -11.68
C ALA A 112 -1.05 -15.10 -10.44
N ALA A 113 0.00 -14.43 -9.94
CA ALA A 113 0.70 -14.86 -8.73
C ALA A 113 -0.18 -14.77 -7.47
N ILE A 114 -0.92 -13.67 -7.29
CA ILE A 114 -1.84 -13.49 -6.15
C ILE A 114 -2.98 -14.51 -6.23
N GLY A 115 -3.57 -14.70 -7.41
CA GLY A 115 -4.63 -15.68 -7.65
C GLY A 115 -4.17 -17.09 -7.31
N TYR A 116 -2.97 -17.48 -7.75
CA TYR A 116 -2.36 -18.76 -7.40
C TYR A 116 -2.28 -18.97 -5.88
N VAL A 117 -1.80 -18.00 -5.11
CA VAL A 117 -1.72 -18.15 -3.64
C VAL A 117 -3.11 -18.26 -3.02
N ARG A 118 -4.06 -17.45 -3.50
CA ARG A 118 -5.44 -17.51 -2.99
C ARG A 118 -6.08 -18.88 -3.26
N GLU A 119 -5.78 -19.53 -4.37
CA GLU A 119 -6.25 -20.88 -4.70
C GLU A 119 -5.65 -21.97 -3.79
N GLN A 120 -4.45 -21.75 -3.23
CA GLN A 120 -3.84 -22.69 -2.28
C GLN A 120 -4.42 -22.56 -0.86
N MET A 121 -5.12 -21.46 -0.58
CA MET A 121 -5.73 -21.21 0.73
C MET A 121 -7.14 -21.80 0.81
N PRO A 122 -7.63 -22.15 2.03
CA PRO A 122 -9.01 -22.55 2.20
C PRO A 122 -9.99 -21.49 1.66
N GLN A 123 -11.00 -21.95 0.94
CA GLN A 123 -12.07 -21.09 0.41
C GLN A 123 -13.19 -20.91 1.42
N ASP A 124 -13.35 -21.87 2.32
CA ASP A 124 -14.27 -21.81 3.46
C ASP A 124 -13.54 -21.24 4.69
N GLY A 125 -14.24 -20.39 5.45
CA GLY A 125 -13.69 -19.76 6.65
C GLY A 125 -13.18 -18.33 6.43
N ASP A 126 -12.67 -17.75 7.49
CA ASP A 126 -12.21 -16.35 7.54
C ASP A 126 -10.69 -16.28 7.34
N HIS A 127 -10.20 -16.88 6.24
CA HIS A 127 -8.79 -16.88 5.86
C HIS A 127 -8.49 -15.74 4.89
N ARG A 128 -7.48 -14.93 5.20
CA ARG A 128 -7.14 -13.75 4.42
C ARG A 128 -5.73 -13.82 3.85
N LEU A 129 -5.61 -13.42 2.59
CA LEU A 129 -4.36 -13.17 1.91
C LEU A 129 -4.03 -11.67 1.99
N VAL A 130 -3.03 -11.31 2.77
CA VAL A 130 -2.56 -9.93 2.89
C VAL A 130 -1.32 -9.75 2.02
N VAL A 131 -1.43 -8.95 0.97
CA VAL A 131 -0.32 -8.64 0.05
C VAL A 131 0.17 -7.22 0.31
N ALA A 132 1.37 -7.10 0.87
CA ALA A 132 1.97 -5.82 1.23
C ALA A 132 3.06 -5.43 0.23
N LEU A 133 2.71 -4.55 -0.71
CA LEU A 133 3.62 -3.92 -1.67
C LEU A 133 4.27 -2.71 -1.01
N LEU A 134 5.37 -2.96 -0.30
CA LEU A 134 6.04 -2.02 0.59
C LEU A 134 7.47 -1.73 0.11
N PRO A 135 7.66 -1.22 -1.12
CA PRO A 135 8.98 -1.01 -1.70
C PRO A 135 9.83 -0.10 -0.82
N LEU A 136 11.09 -0.46 -0.57
CA LEU A 136 12.02 0.38 0.21
C LEU A 136 12.36 1.71 -0.50
N SER A 137 12.33 1.71 -1.83
CA SER A 137 12.53 2.89 -2.66
C SER A 137 11.60 2.82 -3.87
N ILE A 138 11.05 3.96 -4.28
CA ILE A 138 10.19 4.11 -5.46
C ILE A 138 10.93 4.97 -6.49
N ARG A 139 11.56 4.33 -7.48
CA ARG A 139 12.33 5.02 -8.54
C ARG A 139 11.50 5.38 -9.75
N ASP A 140 10.43 4.62 -10.02
CA ASP A 140 9.44 4.92 -11.07
C ASP A 140 8.04 5.05 -10.45
N PRO A 141 7.67 6.23 -9.93
CA PRO A 141 6.35 6.46 -9.33
C PRO A 141 5.20 6.21 -10.30
N ALA A 142 5.37 6.54 -11.59
CA ALA A 142 4.33 6.36 -12.59
C ALA A 142 4.09 4.87 -12.88
N GLY A 143 5.17 4.11 -13.06
CA GLY A 143 5.11 2.66 -13.25
C GLY A 143 4.53 1.93 -12.04
N TYR A 144 4.95 2.31 -10.82
CA TYR A 144 4.38 1.76 -9.59
C TYR A 144 2.90 2.08 -9.45
N ALA A 145 2.49 3.32 -9.75
CA ALA A 145 1.08 3.71 -9.73
C ALA A 145 0.22 2.93 -10.73
N GLN A 146 0.75 2.61 -11.92
CA GLN A 146 0.05 1.78 -12.90
C GLN A 146 -0.22 0.37 -12.36
N ILE A 147 0.73 -0.22 -11.63
CA ILE A 147 0.54 -1.52 -10.98
C ILE A 147 -0.50 -1.41 -9.87
N VAL A 148 -0.36 -0.42 -8.98
CA VAL A 148 -1.28 -0.21 -7.83
C VAL A 148 -2.70 0.06 -8.30
N ALA A 149 -2.88 0.81 -9.39
CA ALA A 149 -4.20 1.11 -9.95
C ALA A 149 -5.01 -0.15 -10.30
N THR A 150 -4.35 -1.28 -10.58
CA THR A 150 -5.03 -2.55 -10.86
C THR A 150 -5.63 -3.23 -9.62
N PHE A 151 -5.24 -2.78 -8.43
CA PHE A 151 -5.80 -3.21 -7.14
C PHE A 151 -6.87 -2.25 -6.62
N VAL A 152 -7.18 -1.20 -7.36
CA VAL A 152 -8.33 -0.34 -7.06
C VAL A 152 -9.57 -0.97 -7.69
N PRO A 153 -10.59 -1.36 -6.92
CA PRO A 153 -11.82 -1.91 -7.48
C PRO A 153 -12.45 -0.95 -8.49
N ASN A 154 -12.51 -1.38 -9.76
CA ASN A 154 -13.21 -0.68 -10.82
C ASN A 154 -14.07 -1.70 -11.60
N GLY A 155 -15.26 -1.99 -11.06
CA GLY A 155 -16.19 -2.95 -11.65
C GLY A 155 -16.57 -4.10 -10.69
N PRO A 156 -17.02 -5.25 -11.21
CA PRO A 156 -17.50 -6.35 -10.40
C PRO A 156 -16.36 -7.02 -9.62
N ILE A 157 -16.67 -7.44 -8.40
CA ILE A 157 -15.74 -8.16 -7.51
C ILE A 157 -15.27 -9.45 -8.19
N GLN A 158 -13.97 -9.56 -8.40
CA GLN A 158 -13.34 -10.75 -8.95
C GLN A 158 -13.15 -11.82 -7.86
N PRO A 159 -13.11 -13.12 -8.20
CA PRO A 159 -12.92 -14.19 -7.22
C PRO A 159 -11.70 -13.99 -6.32
N TRP A 160 -10.56 -13.58 -6.90
CA TRP A 160 -9.31 -13.34 -6.16
C TRP A 160 -9.39 -12.16 -5.18
N MET A 161 -10.35 -11.25 -5.32
CA MET A 161 -10.52 -10.12 -4.39
C MET A 161 -11.14 -10.56 -3.06
N ARG A 162 -11.86 -11.68 -3.04
CA ARG A 162 -12.51 -12.19 -1.83
C ARG A 162 -11.48 -12.80 -0.89
N GLY A 163 -11.43 -12.27 0.33
CA GLY A 163 -10.42 -12.66 1.32
C GLY A 163 -9.02 -12.15 0.98
N THR A 164 -8.86 -11.17 0.08
CA THR A 164 -7.56 -10.56 -0.21
C THR A 164 -7.53 -9.12 0.27
N ARG A 165 -6.42 -8.70 0.86
CA ARG A 165 -6.16 -7.32 1.30
C ARG A 165 -4.84 -6.86 0.72
N ILE A 166 -4.85 -5.69 0.08
CA ILE A 166 -3.67 -5.12 -0.56
C ILE A 166 -3.21 -3.92 0.27
N LEU A 167 -1.98 -3.96 0.77
CA LEU A 167 -1.35 -2.83 1.44
C LEU A 167 -0.31 -2.22 0.51
N VAL A 168 -0.35 -0.92 0.28
CA VAL A 168 0.58 -0.23 -0.63
C VAL A 168 1.22 0.99 0.05
N ARG A 169 2.49 1.26 -0.30
CA ARG A 169 3.23 2.43 0.17
C ARG A 169 3.00 3.62 -0.77
N ASP A 170 2.67 4.79 -0.22
CA ASP A 170 2.90 6.07 -0.88
C ASP A 170 4.07 6.79 -0.19
N ASP A 171 4.97 7.40 -0.95
CA ASP A 171 6.11 8.11 -0.37
C ASP A 171 5.63 9.41 0.27
N ARG A 172 5.73 9.49 1.60
CA ARG A 172 5.33 10.68 2.35
C ARG A 172 6.09 11.95 1.94
N SER A 173 7.34 11.83 1.49
CA SER A 173 8.17 12.96 1.10
C SER A 173 7.78 13.55 -0.26
N ALA A 174 7.24 12.71 -1.14
CA ALA A 174 6.82 13.06 -2.50
C ALA A 174 5.56 12.26 -2.89
N PRO A 175 4.39 12.56 -2.28
CA PRO A 175 3.19 11.75 -2.44
C PRO A 175 2.65 11.85 -3.85
N PHE A 176 2.28 10.71 -4.43
CA PHE A 176 1.75 10.63 -5.80
C PHE A 176 0.53 9.71 -5.91
N LEU A 177 0.44 8.65 -5.10
CA LEU A 177 -0.73 7.77 -5.10
C LEU A 177 -1.93 8.41 -4.42
N ILE A 178 -1.75 8.90 -3.18
CA ILE A 178 -2.85 9.42 -2.37
C ILE A 178 -3.55 10.60 -3.05
N PRO A 179 -2.85 11.61 -3.60
CA PRO A 179 -3.49 12.69 -4.34
C PRO A 179 -4.28 12.19 -5.55
N ALA A 180 -3.73 11.23 -6.31
CA ALA A 180 -4.39 10.67 -7.49
C ALA A 180 -5.68 9.91 -7.12
N LEU A 181 -5.63 9.08 -6.08
CA LEU A 181 -6.77 8.29 -5.61
C LEU A 181 -7.89 9.15 -5.03
N ARG A 182 -7.54 10.23 -4.32
CA ARG A 182 -8.50 11.23 -3.85
C ARG A 182 -9.21 11.92 -5.00
N ASN A 183 -8.46 12.36 -6.02
CA ASN A 183 -9.03 13.02 -7.18
C ASN A 183 -9.94 12.08 -8.01
N ALA A 184 -9.67 10.78 -7.99
CA ALA A 184 -10.46 9.77 -8.69
C ALA A 184 -11.67 9.27 -7.89
N GLU A 185 -11.84 9.70 -6.62
CA GLU A 185 -12.86 9.16 -5.69
C GLU A 185 -12.88 7.63 -5.68
N ALA A 186 -11.68 7.02 -5.65
CA ALA A 186 -11.50 5.58 -5.84
C ALA A 186 -12.28 4.76 -4.80
N PRO A 187 -13.27 3.94 -5.21
CA PRO A 187 -14.04 3.13 -4.27
C PRO A 187 -13.20 1.97 -3.73
N GLY A 188 -13.51 1.51 -2.51
CA GLY A 188 -12.84 0.34 -1.91
C GLY A 188 -11.37 0.58 -1.55
N VAL A 189 -10.95 1.84 -1.43
CA VAL A 189 -9.61 2.25 -1.00
C VAL A 189 -9.69 3.00 0.32
N LEU A 190 -8.89 2.57 1.29
CA LEU A 190 -8.62 3.32 2.52
C LEU A 190 -7.27 4.02 2.43
N ILE A 191 -7.14 5.16 3.09
CA ILE A 191 -5.92 5.95 3.13
C ILE A 191 -5.53 6.17 4.59
N TYR A 192 -4.32 5.74 4.95
CA TYR A 192 -3.71 6.08 6.23
C TYR A 192 -2.60 7.10 6.00
N GLU A 193 -2.86 8.32 6.46
CA GLU A 193 -1.86 9.38 6.55
C GLU A 193 -1.65 9.71 8.01
N GLN A 194 -0.43 9.51 8.50
CA GLN A 194 -0.07 10.03 9.80
C GLN A 194 -0.17 11.56 9.76
N THR A 195 -1.15 12.12 10.46
CA THR A 195 -1.22 13.56 10.71
C THR A 195 -0.15 13.90 11.74
N SER A 196 1.08 14.19 11.27
CA SER A 196 2.09 14.74 12.17
C SER A 196 1.58 16.10 12.69
N PRO A 197 1.55 16.33 14.02
CA PRO A 197 1.16 17.62 14.59
C PRO A 197 2.14 18.77 14.24
N PHE A 198 3.23 18.51 13.50
CA PHE A 198 4.34 19.46 13.32
C PHE A 198 4.35 20.26 12.01
N ARG A 199 3.37 20.10 11.11
CA ARG A 199 3.20 21.03 9.97
C ARG A 199 2.22 22.16 10.31
N ARG A 200 2.57 23.00 11.28
CA ARG A 200 2.13 24.40 11.25
C ARG A 200 2.83 25.09 10.08
N SER A 201 2.22 25.01 8.90
CA SER A 201 1.57 26.22 8.42
C SER A 201 2.21 27.56 8.84
N LYS A 202 3.42 27.94 8.41
CA LYS A 202 3.88 29.33 8.64
C LYS A 202 2.82 30.24 8.00
N PRO A 203 2.17 31.14 8.76
CA PRO A 203 1.23 32.06 8.16
C PRO A 203 1.99 32.90 7.15
N ARG A 204 1.49 32.94 5.90
CA ARG A 204 1.97 33.86 4.87
C ARG A 204 1.96 35.26 5.48
N SER A 205 3.14 35.80 5.77
CA SER A 205 3.31 37.18 6.22
C SER A 205 2.68 38.09 5.19
N GLY A 206 1.57 38.73 5.58
CA GLY A 206 0.79 39.60 4.74
C GLY A 206 1.65 40.72 4.15
N ARG A 207 1.57 40.89 2.84
CA ARG A 207 1.96 42.13 2.16
C ARG A 207 1.13 43.26 2.76
N ARG A 208 1.78 44.11 3.58
CA ARG A 208 1.23 45.41 3.98
C ARG A 208 1.02 46.24 2.71
N ARG A 209 -0.24 46.46 2.33
CA ARG A 209 -0.59 47.54 1.41
C ARG A 209 -0.52 48.84 2.21
N SER A 210 0.41 49.70 1.82
CA SER A 210 0.50 51.09 2.25
C SER A 210 -0.72 51.87 1.77
N ILE A 211 -1.48 52.44 2.70
CA ILE A 211 -2.55 53.41 2.45
C ILE A 211 -1.89 54.80 2.35
N PRO A 212 -2.17 55.63 1.32
CA PRO A 212 -1.68 57.01 1.29
C PRO A 212 -2.50 57.90 2.24
N LYS A 213 -1.78 58.72 3.03
CA LYS A 213 -2.35 59.75 3.90
C LYS A 213 -3.07 60.82 3.07
N CYS A 214 -4.38 61.00 3.28
CA CYS A 214 -5.10 62.21 2.90
C CYS A 214 -4.57 63.39 3.71
N ARG A 215 -4.17 64.47 3.03
CA ARG A 215 -3.88 65.77 3.64
C ARG A 215 -5.19 66.50 3.91
N SER A 216 -5.40 66.88 5.17
CA SER A 216 -6.43 67.81 5.62
C SER A 216 -5.89 69.24 5.56
N ASP A 217 -6.38 70.04 4.60
CA ASP A 217 -6.31 71.50 4.64
C ASP A 217 -7.75 72.04 4.58
N CYS A 218 -8.40 72.13 5.74
CA CYS A 218 -9.59 72.95 5.95
C CYS A 218 -9.14 74.26 6.59
N GLY A 219 -8.95 75.29 5.77
CA GLY A 219 -8.77 76.66 6.23
C GLY A 219 -10.14 77.32 6.44
N CYS A 220 -10.54 77.49 7.70
CA CYS A 220 -11.59 78.42 8.11
C CYS A 220 -11.01 79.31 9.21
N LYS A 221 -10.98 80.63 8.98
CA LYS A 221 -10.91 81.70 9.99
C LYS A 221 -11.01 83.07 9.31
N PRO A 222 -11.44 84.10 10.04
CA PRO A 222 -12.83 84.49 10.31
C PRO A 222 -13.29 85.67 9.44
#